data_AF-A0A6P7SFL5-F1
#
_entry.id   AF-A0A6P7SFL5-F1
#
_cell.length_a   1.000
_cell.length_b   1.000
_cell.length_c   1.000
_cell.angle_alpha   90.00
_cell.angle_beta   90.00
_cell.angle_gamma   90.00
#
_symmetry.space_group_name_H-M   'P 1'
#
loop_
_entity.id
_entity.type
_entity.pdbx_description
1 polymer ?
#
loop_
_entity_poly.entity_id
_entity_poly.type
_entity_poly.pdbx_seq_one_letter_code
_entity_poly.pdbx_strand_id
1 'polypeptide(L)'
;MEFEHEALLFHKNIRWLSKGNMLGQLYELQEVAIFLDLLQKADLHDKFQSEGFQLSLAYLVDIFEALNTLDLKLQEKNIKIFTHHDTIRTFMAKLDLWKCHIQQGNTASFSYLDSALIHGNLNSELKKQITTHLTNLKTEFIRYFPDIDEKKCEAWKFIKNPFQCEVTDVLDEVQEEFLGLKFNSPAKEDFKELDLETFWVDYLPVYPLISH
;
A
#
# COMPACT_ATOMS: atom_id res chain seq x y z
N MET A 1 -10.96 -0.16 26.74
CA MET A 1 -10.33 1.18 26.57
C MET A 1 -9.08 1.03 25.68
N GLU A 2 -9.15 0.19 24.64
CA GLU A 2 -8.03 -0.18 23.76
C GLU A 2 -8.28 0.25 22.31
N PHE A 3 -9.55 0.36 21.88
CA PHE A 3 -9.94 0.93 20.58
C PHE A 3 -9.44 2.37 20.35
N GLU A 4 -9.30 3.19 21.41
CA GLU A 4 -8.74 4.53 21.27
C GLU A 4 -7.24 4.49 20.94
N HIS A 5 -6.51 3.46 21.38
CA HIS A 5 -5.07 3.34 21.16
C HIS A 5 -4.74 2.86 19.73
N GLU A 6 -5.51 1.90 19.18
CA GLU A 6 -5.37 1.50 17.78
C GLU A 6 -5.81 2.60 16.82
N ALA A 7 -6.95 3.23 17.08
CA ALA A 7 -7.41 4.38 16.28
C ALA A 7 -6.36 5.51 16.30
N LEU A 8 -5.73 5.79 17.43
CA LEU A 8 -4.65 6.79 17.55
C LEU A 8 -3.36 6.36 16.81
N LEU A 9 -3.02 5.07 16.76
CA LEU A 9 -1.88 4.58 15.98
C LEU A 9 -2.14 4.74 14.48
N PHE A 10 -3.33 4.41 14.00
CA PHE A 10 -3.76 4.68 12.61
C PHE A 10 -3.75 6.18 12.32
N HIS A 11 -4.33 7.01 13.19
CA HIS A 11 -4.43 8.46 12.98
C HIS A 11 -3.07 9.18 13.03
N LYS A 12 -2.10 8.64 13.77
CA LYS A 12 -0.73 9.19 13.85
C LYS A 12 0.16 8.71 12.71
N ASN A 13 -0.08 7.50 12.19
CA ASN A 13 0.57 6.96 11.00
C ASN A 13 0.06 7.60 9.70
N ILE A 14 -1.14 8.19 9.71
CA ILE A 14 -1.67 9.02 8.61
C ILE A 14 -0.90 10.36 8.45
N ARG A 15 0.03 10.71 9.35
CA ARG A 15 0.69 12.03 9.32
C ARG A 15 1.74 12.22 8.21
N TRP A 16 2.18 11.18 7.49
CA TRP A 16 2.98 11.39 6.27
C TRP A 16 2.14 11.97 5.11
N LEU A 17 0.80 11.97 5.24
CA LEU A 17 -0.14 12.45 4.22
C LEU A 17 -0.28 13.96 4.13
N SER A 18 0.18 14.73 5.12
CA SER A 18 0.29 16.19 4.94
C SER A 18 1.42 16.58 3.98
N LYS A 19 2.32 15.65 3.63
CA LYS A 19 3.24 15.81 2.48
C LYS A 19 2.57 15.43 1.16
N GLY A 20 1.47 14.68 1.17
CA GLY A 20 0.56 14.48 0.02
C GLY A 20 -0.02 15.80 -0.48
N ASN A 21 -0.27 16.75 0.44
CA ASN A 21 -0.67 18.12 0.09
C ASN A 21 0.46 18.93 -0.60
N MET A 22 1.72 18.52 -0.41
CA MET A 22 2.89 19.09 -1.10
C MET A 22 2.98 18.61 -2.56
N LEU A 23 2.21 17.57 -2.92
CA LEU A 23 2.22 16.93 -4.25
C LEU A 23 1.04 17.36 -5.12
N GLY A 24 -0.09 17.70 -4.50
CA GLY A 24 -1.09 18.56 -5.15
C GLY A 24 -0.49 19.91 -5.57
N GLN A 25 0.45 20.45 -4.78
CA GLN A 25 1.26 21.62 -5.15
C GLN A 25 2.34 21.31 -6.20
N LEU A 26 2.83 20.07 -6.26
CA LEU A 26 3.72 19.65 -7.34
C LEU A 26 2.96 19.47 -8.67
N TYR A 27 1.62 19.33 -8.68
CA TYR A 27 0.85 19.30 -9.93
C TYR A 27 0.86 20.65 -10.67
N GLU A 28 1.23 21.76 -10.01
CA GLU A 28 1.46 23.06 -10.64
C GLU A 28 2.84 23.14 -11.34
N LEU A 29 3.34 22.05 -11.91
CA LEU A 29 4.64 22.00 -12.60
C LEU A 29 4.71 22.82 -13.90
N GLN A 30 3.57 23.20 -14.50
CA GLN A 30 3.57 24.26 -15.52
C GLN A 30 3.86 25.63 -14.91
N GLU A 31 3.39 25.89 -13.69
CA GLU A 31 3.70 27.13 -12.98
C GLU A 31 5.16 27.18 -12.56
N VAL A 32 5.80 26.05 -12.26
CA VAL A 32 7.25 26.00 -11.99
C VAL A 32 8.06 26.37 -13.23
N ALA A 33 7.71 25.88 -14.42
CA ALA A 33 8.37 26.28 -15.66
C ALA A 33 8.16 27.79 -15.95
N ILE A 34 6.92 28.26 -15.83
CA ILE A 34 6.54 29.68 -15.97
C ILE A 34 7.27 30.56 -14.92
N PHE A 35 7.41 30.06 -13.70
CA PHE A 35 8.12 30.72 -12.60
C PHE A 35 9.63 30.79 -12.84
N LEU A 36 10.24 29.73 -13.38
CA LEU A 36 11.65 29.71 -13.77
C LEU A 36 11.95 30.68 -14.92
N ASP A 37 11.02 30.82 -15.87
CA ASP A 37 11.07 31.82 -16.93
C ASP A 37 10.91 33.25 -16.40
N LEU A 38 9.94 33.48 -15.50
CA LEU A 38 9.74 34.77 -14.82
C LEU A 38 10.97 35.19 -13.99
N LEU A 39 11.70 34.22 -13.42
CA LEU A 39 12.94 34.45 -12.68
C LEU A 39 14.19 34.59 -13.57
N GLN A 40 14.05 34.53 -14.90
CA GLN A 40 15.15 34.58 -15.88
C GLN A 40 16.25 33.54 -15.62
N LYS A 41 15.87 32.35 -15.14
CA LYS A 41 16.80 31.24 -14.88
C LYS A 41 16.87 30.30 -16.08
N ALA A 42 17.39 30.81 -17.20
CA ALA A 42 17.49 30.06 -18.47
C ALA A 42 18.16 28.68 -18.31
N ASP A 43 19.23 28.59 -17.51
CA ASP A 43 19.93 27.31 -17.25
C ASP A 43 19.06 26.26 -16.53
N LEU A 44 18.10 26.71 -15.72
CA LEU A 44 17.15 25.83 -15.02
C LEU A 44 15.97 25.49 -15.92
N HIS A 45 15.51 26.45 -16.72
CA HIS A 45 14.50 26.22 -17.76
C HIS A 45 14.98 25.17 -18.77
N ASP A 46 16.20 25.28 -19.30
CA ASP A 46 16.73 24.33 -20.28
C ASP A 46 16.89 22.91 -19.70
N LYS A 47 17.26 22.81 -18.41
CA LYS A 47 17.26 21.52 -17.70
C LYS A 47 15.86 20.98 -17.50
N PHE A 48 14.89 21.84 -17.20
CA PHE A 48 13.49 21.47 -17.05
C PHE A 48 12.90 20.97 -18.38
N GLN A 49 13.30 21.55 -19.52
CA GLN A 49 12.87 21.12 -20.86
C GLN A 49 13.64 19.90 -21.39
N SER A 50 14.66 19.42 -20.68
CA SER A 50 15.40 18.25 -21.13
C SER A 50 14.50 17.00 -21.14
N GLU A 51 14.62 16.19 -22.19
CA GLU A 51 13.81 14.97 -22.37
C GLU A 51 13.90 14.04 -21.15
N GLY A 52 15.11 13.84 -20.60
CA GLY A 52 15.30 13.01 -19.42
C GLY A 52 14.60 13.55 -18.16
N PHE A 53 14.55 14.87 -18.00
CA PHE A 53 13.82 15.49 -16.88
C PHE A 53 12.31 15.35 -17.06
N GLN A 54 11.79 15.62 -18.27
CA GLN A 54 10.36 15.47 -18.58
C GLN A 54 9.87 14.04 -18.36
N LEU A 55 10.64 13.03 -18.78
CA LEU A 55 10.31 11.63 -18.52
C LEU A 55 10.36 11.29 -17.02
N SER A 56 11.36 11.79 -16.30
CA SER A 56 11.44 11.60 -14.84
C SER A 56 10.25 12.25 -14.12
N LEU A 57 9.83 13.42 -14.59
CA LEU A 57 8.70 14.16 -14.06
C LEU A 57 7.39 13.41 -14.32
N ALA A 58 7.19 12.94 -15.54
CA ALA A 58 6.03 12.15 -15.93
C ALA A 58 5.88 10.89 -15.05
N TYR A 59 7.00 10.16 -14.84
CA TYR A 59 7.04 9.05 -13.89
C TYR A 59 6.66 9.46 -12.46
N LEU A 60 7.17 10.59 -11.97
CA LEU A 60 6.84 11.08 -10.64
C LEU A 60 5.35 11.40 -10.51
N VAL A 61 4.73 12.03 -11.52
CA VAL A 61 3.29 12.28 -11.53
C VAL A 61 2.51 10.97 -11.42
N ASP A 62 2.82 9.96 -12.24
CA ASP A 62 2.14 8.66 -12.19
C ASP A 62 2.26 7.98 -10.81
N ILE A 63 3.46 7.93 -10.21
CA ILE A 63 3.65 7.25 -8.92
C ILE A 63 2.95 8.01 -7.78
N PHE A 64 2.89 9.34 -7.84
CA PHE A 64 2.17 10.13 -6.84
C PHE A 64 0.66 9.99 -6.96
N GLU A 65 0.11 9.94 -8.17
CA GLU A 65 -1.31 9.66 -8.36
C GLU A 65 -1.68 8.27 -7.83
N ALA A 66 -0.82 7.27 -8.06
CA ALA A 66 -1.00 5.94 -7.51
C ALA A 66 -0.96 5.93 -5.97
N LEU A 67 -0.06 6.70 -5.35
CA LEU A 67 0.02 6.86 -3.89
C LEU A 67 -1.19 7.60 -3.31
N ASN A 68 -1.69 8.64 -3.99
CA ASN A 68 -2.89 9.37 -3.58
C ASN A 68 -4.13 8.47 -3.67
N THR A 69 -4.23 7.66 -4.73
CA THR A 69 -5.30 6.68 -4.89
C THR A 69 -5.26 5.62 -3.79
N LEU A 70 -4.06 5.16 -3.41
CA LEU A 70 -3.87 4.26 -2.28
C LEU A 70 -4.35 4.93 -0.99
N ASP A 71 -3.93 6.17 -0.74
CA ASP A 71 -4.32 6.92 0.46
C ASP A 71 -5.83 7.10 0.58
N LEU A 72 -6.50 7.55 -0.49
CA LEU A 72 -7.95 7.73 -0.47
C LEU A 72 -8.68 6.43 -0.12
N LYS A 73 -8.22 5.30 -0.66
CA LYS A 73 -8.75 3.98 -0.27
C LYS A 73 -8.50 3.71 1.20
N LEU A 74 -7.31 4.00 1.73
CA LEU A 74 -7.01 3.85 3.14
C LEU A 74 -7.70 4.89 4.05
N GLN A 75 -8.37 5.91 3.53
CA GLN A 75 -9.12 6.90 4.32
C GLN A 75 -10.64 6.69 4.26
N GLU A 76 -11.12 5.77 3.44
CA GLU A 76 -12.55 5.45 3.36
C GLU A 76 -13.04 4.87 4.70
N LYS A 77 -13.97 5.59 5.34
CA LYS A 77 -14.44 5.37 6.72
C LYS A 77 -15.14 4.01 6.99
N ASN A 78 -15.27 3.15 5.98
CA ASN A 78 -15.95 1.85 6.07
C ASN A 78 -15.04 0.65 5.70
N ILE A 79 -13.73 0.88 5.55
CA ILE A 79 -12.79 -0.18 5.21
C ILE A 79 -12.36 -0.91 6.49
N LYS A 80 -12.71 -2.20 6.60
CA LYS A 80 -12.27 -3.08 7.69
C LYS A 80 -10.74 -3.22 7.68
N ILE A 81 -10.12 -3.50 8.83
CA ILE A 81 -8.65 -3.67 8.97
C ILE A 81 -8.09 -4.65 7.92
N PHE A 82 -8.78 -5.76 7.66
CA PHE A 82 -8.41 -6.73 6.61
C PHE A 82 -8.35 -6.12 5.22
N THR A 83 -9.27 -5.21 4.93
CA THR A 83 -9.38 -4.54 3.65
C THR A 83 -8.27 -3.49 3.49
N HIS A 84 -7.81 -2.85 4.57
CA HIS A 84 -6.59 -2.02 4.55
C HIS A 84 -5.34 -2.85 4.25
N HIS A 85 -5.19 -3.98 4.95
CA HIS A 85 -4.06 -4.88 4.75
C HIS A 85 -4.02 -5.41 3.30
N ASP A 86 -5.16 -5.89 2.78
CA ASP A 86 -5.26 -6.39 1.41
C ASP A 86 -4.99 -5.27 0.39
N THR A 87 -5.40 -4.04 0.69
CA THR A 87 -5.13 -2.86 -0.17
C THR A 87 -3.64 -2.53 -0.25
N ILE A 88 -2.94 -2.47 0.88
CA ILE A 88 -1.50 -2.20 0.92
C ILE A 88 -0.72 -3.35 0.27
N ARG A 89 -1.09 -4.61 0.55
CA ARG A 89 -0.48 -5.81 -0.08
C ARG A 89 -0.63 -5.75 -1.61
N THR A 90 -1.83 -5.41 -2.09
CA THR A 90 -2.10 -5.24 -3.52
C THR A 90 -1.22 -4.15 -4.12
N PHE A 91 -1.04 -3.02 -3.42
CA PHE A 91 -0.16 -1.96 -3.88
C PHE A 91 1.31 -2.40 -3.95
N MET A 92 1.81 -3.11 -2.94
CA MET A 92 3.17 -3.66 -2.96
C MET A 92 3.39 -4.64 -4.11
N ALA A 93 2.41 -5.50 -4.41
CA ALA A 93 2.46 -6.39 -5.57
C ALA A 93 2.47 -5.62 -6.91
N LYS A 94 1.73 -4.50 -6.99
CA LYS A 94 1.81 -3.60 -8.15
C LYS A 94 3.20 -3.01 -8.32
N LEU A 95 3.89 -2.61 -7.24
CA LEU A 95 5.27 -2.10 -7.33
C LEU A 95 6.23 -3.13 -7.95
N ASP A 96 6.09 -4.41 -7.59
CA ASP A 96 6.88 -5.48 -8.21
C ASP A 96 6.55 -5.65 -9.70
N LEU A 97 5.26 -5.66 -10.04
CA LEU A 97 4.80 -5.77 -11.42
C LEU A 97 5.33 -4.62 -12.28
N TRP A 98 5.20 -3.38 -11.80
CA TRP A 98 5.67 -2.18 -12.49
C TRP A 98 7.19 -2.19 -12.66
N LYS A 99 7.92 -2.68 -11.66
CA LYS A 99 9.37 -2.88 -11.77
C LYS A 99 9.69 -3.86 -12.90
N CYS A 100 9.00 -4.99 -12.99
CA CYS A 100 9.17 -5.96 -14.08
C CYS A 100 8.84 -5.35 -15.45
N HIS A 101 7.77 -4.57 -15.57
CA HIS A 101 7.41 -3.87 -16.81
C HIS A 101 8.50 -2.90 -17.25
N ILE A 102 8.99 -2.04 -16.34
CA ILE A 102 10.07 -1.10 -16.65
C ILE A 102 11.36 -1.84 -17.03
N GLN A 103 11.68 -2.95 -16.37
CA GLN A 103 12.79 -3.83 -16.73
C GLN A 103 12.67 -4.44 -18.14
N GLN A 104 11.45 -4.56 -18.66
CA GLN A 104 11.18 -5.01 -20.04
C GLN A 104 11.06 -3.85 -21.03
N GLY A 105 11.12 -2.60 -20.56
CA GLY A 105 10.87 -1.40 -21.39
C GLY A 105 9.39 -1.12 -21.63
N ASN A 106 8.49 -1.78 -20.89
CA ASN A 106 7.06 -1.55 -20.94
C ASN A 106 6.66 -0.43 -19.95
N THR A 107 6.14 0.66 -20.49
CA THR A 107 5.69 1.85 -19.74
C THR A 107 4.18 1.90 -19.50
N ALA A 108 3.40 0.94 -20.00
CA ALA A 108 1.93 0.97 -19.96
C ALA A 108 1.32 1.02 -18.54
N SER A 109 2.11 0.79 -17.50
CA SER A 109 1.69 0.98 -16.10
C SER A 109 1.72 2.43 -15.61
N PHE A 110 2.29 3.32 -16.40
CA PHE A 110 2.56 4.72 -16.08
C PHE A 110 2.06 5.57 -17.26
N SER A 111 0.82 6.05 -17.17
CA SER A 111 0.14 6.77 -18.26
C SER A 111 0.86 8.05 -18.72
N TYR A 112 1.37 8.85 -17.78
CA TYR A 112 2.10 10.07 -18.12
C TYR A 112 3.47 9.73 -18.71
N LEU A 113 4.17 8.76 -18.13
CA LEU A 113 5.45 8.30 -18.67
C LEU A 113 5.30 7.72 -20.08
N ASP A 114 4.29 6.88 -20.30
CA ASP A 114 4.00 6.25 -21.60
C ASP A 114 3.66 7.29 -22.67
N SER A 115 2.83 8.27 -22.33
CA SER A 115 2.49 9.37 -23.24
C SER A 115 3.65 10.33 -23.49
N ALA A 116 4.55 10.53 -22.52
CA ALA A 116 5.77 11.32 -22.71
C ALA A 116 6.82 10.59 -23.58
N LEU A 117 6.73 9.25 -23.68
CA LEU A 117 7.62 8.40 -24.45
C LEU A 117 7.18 8.32 -25.94
N ILE A 118 7.01 9.47 -26.61
CA ILE A 118 6.37 9.55 -27.93
C ILE A 118 7.22 8.86 -29.04
N HIS A 119 8.55 8.89 -28.96
CA HIS A 119 9.44 8.44 -30.05
C HIS A 119 10.71 7.69 -29.59
N GLY A 120 10.75 7.21 -28.34
CA GLY A 120 11.97 6.69 -27.74
C GLY A 120 11.77 5.39 -26.99
N ASN A 121 12.90 4.80 -26.57
CA ASN A 121 12.91 3.76 -25.56
C ASN A 121 13.44 4.39 -24.26
N LEU A 122 12.98 3.91 -23.10
CA LEU A 122 13.53 4.34 -21.82
C LEU A 122 15.05 4.14 -21.83
N ASN A 123 15.81 5.22 -21.61
CA ASN A 123 17.25 5.10 -21.51
C ASN A 123 17.62 4.21 -20.30
N SER A 124 18.78 3.55 -20.38
CA SER A 124 19.20 2.55 -19.39
C SER A 124 19.37 3.12 -17.98
N GLU A 125 19.75 4.39 -17.87
CA GLU A 125 19.95 5.07 -16.59
C GLU A 125 18.62 5.38 -15.90
N LEU A 126 17.66 5.99 -16.61
CA LEU A 126 16.33 6.29 -16.08
C LEU A 126 15.58 5.01 -15.70
N LYS A 127 15.69 3.96 -16.53
CA LYS A 127 15.17 2.63 -16.21
C LYS A 127 15.72 2.09 -14.89
N LYS A 128 17.03 2.25 -14.64
CA LYS A 128 17.68 1.86 -13.39
C LYS A 128 17.19 2.73 -12.22
N GLN A 129 17.03 4.03 -12.42
CA GLN A 129 16.52 4.95 -11.40
C GLN A 129 15.10 4.59 -10.97
N ILE A 130 14.18 4.38 -11.93
CA ILE A 130 12.80 3.95 -11.67
C ILE A 130 12.77 2.61 -10.94
N THR A 131 13.52 1.62 -11.42
CA THR A 131 13.61 0.28 -10.81
C THR A 131 14.11 0.36 -9.36
N THR A 132 15.11 1.21 -9.11
CA THR A 132 15.68 1.44 -7.76
C THR A 132 14.66 2.14 -6.87
N HIS A 133 14.00 3.18 -7.36
CA HIS A 133 12.98 3.91 -6.63
C HIS A 133 11.81 2.99 -6.21
N LEU A 134 11.27 2.18 -7.13
CA LEU A 134 10.19 1.22 -6.83
C LEU A 134 10.63 0.20 -5.76
N THR A 135 11.88 -0.27 -5.82
CA THR A 135 12.43 -1.20 -4.83
C THR A 135 12.54 -0.55 -3.45
N ASN A 136 13.04 0.69 -3.39
CA ASN A 136 13.16 1.45 -2.15
C ASN A 136 11.79 1.76 -1.57
N LEU A 137 10.83 2.19 -2.40
CA LEU A 137 9.47 2.48 -1.98
C LEU A 137 8.81 1.24 -1.35
N LYS A 138 8.92 0.07 -2.00
CA LYS A 138 8.41 -1.18 -1.42
C LYS A 138 9.09 -1.52 -0.09
N THR A 139 10.40 -1.32 0.01
CA THR A 139 11.15 -1.56 1.26
C THR A 139 10.65 -0.66 2.38
N GLU A 140 10.34 0.61 2.08
CA GLU A 140 9.73 1.52 3.03
C GLU A 140 8.33 1.04 3.45
N PHE A 141 7.48 0.57 2.52
CA PHE A 141 6.19 -0.04 2.89
C PHE A 141 6.34 -1.21 3.86
N ILE A 142 7.30 -2.11 3.63
CA ILE A 142 7.58 -3.23 4.54
C ILE A 142 8.05 -2.72 5.91
N ARG A 143 8.88 -1.67 5.93
CA ARG A 143 9.38 -1.05 7.16
C ARG A 143 8.27 -0.36 7.95
N TYR A 144 7.33 0.31 7.28
CA TYR A 144 6.21 1.01 7.89
C TYR A 144 5.08 0.09 8.33
N PHE A 145 4.87 -1.02 7.62
CA PHE A 145 3.82 -1.99 7.90
C PHE A 145 4.42 -3.40 8.09
N PRO A 146 5.11 -3.64 9.22
CA PRO A 146 5.80 -4.91 9.46
C PRO A 146 4.84 -6.11 9.50
N ASP A 147 3.58 -5.87 9.89
CA ASP A 147 2.54 -6.90 10.01
C ASP A 147 1.94 -7.31 8.66
N ILE A 148 2.32 -6.62 7.56
CA ILE A 148 1.84 -6.93 6.21
C ILE A 148 2.67 -8.02 5.52
N ASP A 149 3.85 -8.31 6.06
CA ASP A 149 4.71 -9.39 5.57
C ASP A 149 4.10 -10.75 5.96
N GLU A 150 3.55 -11.47 4.98
CA GLU A 150 2.96 -12.80 5.14
C GLU A 150 3.85 -13.80 5.87
N LYS A 151 5.18 -13.63 5.76
CA LYS A 151 6.14 -14.50 6.45
C LYS A 151 6.17 -14.31 7.97
N LYS A 152 5.64 -13.20 8.48
CA LYS A 152 5.58 -12.89 9.91
C LYS A 152 4.20 -13.06 10.52
N CYS A 153 3.18 -13.28 9.68
CA CYS A 153 1.80 -13.04 10.05
C CYS A 153 0.87 -14.21 9.75
N GLU A 154 1.28 -15.41 10.18
CA GLU A 154 0.43 -16.62 10.19
C GLU A 154 -0.84 -16.41 11.03
N ALA A 155 -0.72 -15.63 12.11
CA ALA A 155 -1.84 -15.18 12.94
C ALA A 155 -2.96 -14.49 12.14
N TRP A 156 -2.66 -13.81 11.03
CA TRP A 156 -3.69 -13.10 10.25
C TRP A 156 -4.52 -14.02 9.35
N LYS A 157 -3.97 -15.17 8.94
CA LYS A 157 -4.75 -16.18 8.21
C LYS A 157 -5.85 -16.73 9.12
N PHE A 158 -5.49 -16.99 10.38
CA PHE A 158 -6.38 -17.46 11.41
C PHE A 158 -7.52 -16.47 11.68
N ILE A 159 -7.21 -15.19 11.90
CA ILE A 159 -8.26 -14.19 12.19
C ILE A 159 -9.18 -14.00 10.98
N LYS A 160 -8.67 -14.14 9.74
CA LYS A 160 -9.48 -14.01 8.51
C LYS A 160 -10.39 -15.21 8.29
N ASN A 161 -9.92 -16.43 8.57
CA ASN A 161 -10.74 -17.63 8.50
C ASN A 161 -10.19 -18.75 9.41
N PRO A 162 -10.71 -18.88 10.64
CA PRO A 162 -10.21 -19.87 11.58
C PRO A 162 -10.50 -21.31 11.13
N PHE A 163 -11.51 -21.52 10.28
CA PHE A 163 -11.92 -22.84 9.82
C PHE A 163 -11.11 -23.37 8.63
N GLN A 164 -10.25 -22.55 8.02
CA GLN A 164 -9.35 -22.94 6.93
C GLN A 164 -7.89 -23.08 7.35
N CYS A 165 -7.53 -22.67 8.57
CA CYS A 165 -6.17 -22.81 9.11
C CYS A 165 -5.93 -24.20 9.69
N GLU A 166 -4.69 -24.68 9.59
CA GLU A 166 -4.26 -25.86 10.33
C GLU A 166 -3.81 -25.50 11.74
N VAL A 167 -3.91 -26.46 12.67
CA VAL A 167 -3.51 -26.24 14.07
C VAL A 167 -2.01 -25.91 14.19
N THR A 168 -1.21 -26.35 13.23
CA THR A 168 0.22 -26.05 13.14
C THR A 168 0.52 -24.62 12.72
N ASP A 169 -0.47 -23.87 12.24
CA ASP A 169 -0.32 -22.51 11.72
C ASP A 169 -0.56 -21.45 12.83
N VAL A 170 -0.94 -21.87 14.04
CA VAL A 170 -1.19 -21.00 15.19
C VAL A 170 -0.19 -21.26 16.32
N LEU A 171 0.03 -20.25 17.16
CA LEU A 171 0.94 -20.34 18.31
C LEU A 171 0.53 -21.48 19.25
N ASP A 172 1.51 -22.22 19.77
CA ASP A 172 1.27 -23.37 20.66
C ASP A 172 0.35 -23.04 21.84
N GLU A 173 0.49 -21.83 22.37
CA GLU A 173 -0.27 -21.30 23.50
C GLU A 173 -1.78 -21.19 23.24
N VAL A 174 -2.20 -21.13 21.96
CA VAL A 174 -3.60 -20.92 21.58
C VAL A 174 -4.23 -22.13 20.87
N GLN A 175 -3.47 -23.20 20.64
CA GLN A 175 -3.90 -24.38 19.87
C GLN A 175 -5.12 -25.10 20.49
N GLU A 176 -5.24 -25.15 21.81
CA GLU A 176 -6.36 -25.83 22.48
C GLU A 176 -7.70 -25.11 22.24
N GLU A 177 -7.74 -23.79 22.45
CA GLU A 177 -8.93 -22.98 22.15
C GLU A 177 -9.21 -22.96 20.65
N PHE A 178 -8.17 -22.93 19.81
CA PHE A 178 -8.31 -23.02 18.37
C PHE A 178 -9.00 -24.31 17.92
N LEU A 179 -8.60 -25.46 18.47
CA LEU A 179 -9.28 -26.74 18.20
C LEU A 179 -10.73 -26.70 18.68
N GLY A 180 -10.97 -26.10 19.85
CA GLY A 180 -12.31 -25.85 20.38
C GLY A 180 -13.19 -25.07 19.40
N LEU A 181 -12.68 -23.98 18.83
CA LEU A 181 -13.37 -23.16 17.84
C LEU A 181 -13.54 -23.91 16.51
N LYS A 182 -12.49 -24.57 15.99
CA LYS A 182 -12.48 -25.25 14.69
C LYS A 182 -13.56 -26.34 14.57
N PHE A 183 -13.87 -27.01 15.67
CA PHE A 183 -14.91 -28.05 15.73
C PHE A 183 -16.24 -27.57 16.33
N ASN A 184 -16.38 -26.29 16.68
CA ASN A 184 -17.63 -25.70 17.12
C ASN A 184 -18.58 -25.49 15.92
N SER A 185 -19.63 -26.31 15.86
CA SER A 185 -20.60 -26.29 14.75
C SER A 185 -21.44 -25.00 14.72
N PRO A 186 -22.00 -24.51 15.84
CA PRO A 186 -22.61 -23.18 15.92
C PRO A 186 -21.70 -22.06 15.43
N ALA A 187 -20.45 -22.01 15.90
CA ALA A 187 -19.49 -20.99 15.47
C ALA A 187 -19.24 -21.01 13.96
N LYS A 188 -19.23 -22.20 13.36
CA LYS A 188 -19.06 -22.34 11.91
C LYS A 188 -20.27 -21.86 11.11
N GLU A 189 -21.47 -21.94 11.68
CA GLU A 189 -22.69 -21.40 11.07
C GLU A 189 -22.73 -19.89 11.23
N ASP A 190 -22.48 -19.39 12.45
CA ASP A 190 -22.42 -17.96 12.75
C ASP A 190 -21.38 -17.24 11.88
N PHE A 191 -20.21 -17.83 11.66
CA PHE A 191 -19.16 -17.25 10.80
C PHE A 191 -19.60 -17.03 9.34
N LYS A 192 -20.60 -17.79 8.84
CA LYS A 192 -21.11 -17.61 7.48
C LYS A 192 -22.13 -16.48 7.38
N GLU A 193 -22.84 -16.21 8.47
CA GLU A 193 -23.95 -15.26 8.53
C GLU A 193 -23.52 -13.90 9.10
N LEU A 194 -22.58 -13.90 10.05
CA LEU A 194 -22.05 -12.72 10.71
C LEU A 194 -20.87 -12.14 9.94
N ASP A 195 -20.68 -10.84 10.11
CA ASP A 195 -19.46 -10.21 9.69
C ASP A 195 -18.33 -10.49 10.69
N LEU A 196 -17.08 -10.44 10.20
CA LEU A 196 -15.91 -10.89 10.95
C LEU A 196 -15.72 -10.21 12.32
N GLU A 197 -16.04 -8.92 12.42
CA GLU A 197 -15.86 -8.17 13.68
C GLU A 197 -16.89 -8.63 14.72
N THR A 198 -18.16 -8.73 14.31
CA THR A 198 -19.24 -9.22 15.17
C THR A 198 -18.97 -10.65 15.61
N PHE A 199 -18.51 -11.51 14.69
CA PHE A 199 -18.14 -12.89 15.01
C PHE A 199 -17.09 -12.96 16.12
N TRP A 200 -15.97 -12.25 16.00
CA TRP A 200 -14.91 -12.31 17.01
C TRP A 200 -15.37 -11.71 18.35
N VAL A 201 -16.22 -10.68 18.34
CA VAL A 201 -16.80 -10.11 19.56
C VAL A 201 -17.71 -11.11 20.29
N ASP A 202 -18.56 -11.84 19.56
CA ASP A 202 -19.49 -12.82 20.14
C ASP A 202 -18.77 -14.05 20.72
N TYR A 203 -17.62 -14.41 20.13
CA TYR A 203 -16.83 -15.57 20.54
C TYR A 203 -15.67 -15.25 21.49
N LEU A 204 -15.37 -13.97 21.75
CA LEU A 204 -14.41 -13.51 22.76
C LEU A 204 -14.64 -14.08 24.17
N PRO A 205 -15.89 -14.17 24.69
CA PRO A 205 -16.14 -14.77 26.00
C PRO A 205 -15.90 -16.29 26.03
N VAL A 206 -15.93 -16.96 24.88
CA VAL A 206 -15.82 -18.42 24.76
C VAL A 206 -14.39 -18.84 24.48
N TYR A 207 -13.66 -18.06 23.68
CA TYR A 207 -12.29 -18.33 23.27
C TYR A 207 -11.41 -17.07 23.43
N PRO A 208 -11.09 -16.68 24.67
CA PRO A 208 -10.41 -15.42 24.97
C PRO A 208 -8.96 -15.34 24.48
N LEU A 209 -8.28 -16.48 24.28
CA LEU A 209 -6.88 -16.51 23.82
C LEU A 209 -6.74 -16.31 22.31
N ILE A 210 -7.83 -16.47 21.56
CA ILE A 210 -7.82 -16.40 20.09
C ILE A 210 -8.69 -15.28 19.50
N SER A 211 -9.52 -14.61 20.30
CA SER A 211 -10.49 -13.62 19.81
C SER A 211 -10.05 -12.18 20.09
N HIS A 212 -8.81 -11.83 19.70
CA HIS A 212 -8.21 -10.51 19.92
C HIS A 212 -8.45 -9.53 18.78
#